data_AF-A0A2A2QKW9-F1
#
_entry.id   AF-A0A2A2QKW9-F1
#
_cell.length_a   1.000
_cell.length_b   1.000
_cell.length_c   1.000
_cell.angle_alpha   90.00
_cell.angle_beta   90.00
_cell.angle_gamma   90.00
#
_symmetry.space_group_name_H-M   'P 1'
#
loop_
_entity.id
_entity.type
_entity.pdbx_description
1 polymer ?
#
loop_
_entity_poly.entity_id
_entity_poly.type
_entity_poly.pdbx_seq_one_letter_code
_entity_poly.pdbx_strand_id
1 'polypeptide(L)'
;MAWRIDEQVIRGEIDNRTPGKVRGQLWLVGRDEPIRLELEGNPWRDLAGHLLRFTNPTPKAGPPEGLAEEQIGVVGDITASRKVKVPDISMDELMECYRKKEAFPWHWGNSLYLEWFSQRNGRVVIETTDFILELDDTAAWTMSEDDELEQRRANEAAMTGFMDRMLLAAGGEEEVEDKPQSKAEADKWKDEEPERHPLIEHTLEFAVRIHKEAREWLPEDCSAEHPLIHLMNGLTTASAKLGGALGIVDEDEWPPDALFAGNVLVRLKKARGYLHDALAGLDSADQENLANPGWRTFVRQETQEILGEVEILIAEVREVLAEEEGG
;
A
#
# COMPACT_ATOMS: atom_id res chain seq x y z
N MET A 1 2.77 7.93 3.83
CA MET A 1 4.25 8.01 3.63
C MET A 1 4.95 7.03 4.55
N ALA A 2 6.15 6.55 4.20
CA ALA A 2 6.92 5.59 5.00
C ALA A 2 8.38 6.04 5.10
N TRP A 3 9.02 5.78 6.25
CA TRP A 3 10.46 5.93 6.40
C TRP A 3 11.15 4.80 5.63
N ARG A 4 12.04 5.14 4.69
CA ARG A 4 12.90 4.17 3.99
C ARG A 4 14.33 4.40 4.42
N ILE A 5 14.94 3.39 5.03
CA ILE A 5 16.23 3.53 5.73
C ILE A 5 17.31 2.56 5.26
N ASP A 6 17.02 1.76 4.22
CA ASP A 6 17.91 0.73 3.70
C ASP A 6 19.30 1.26 3.37
N GLU A 7 19.42 2.41 2.70
CA GLU A 7 20.71 2.99 2.34
C GLU A 7 21.58 3.37 3.56
N GLN A 8 20.98 3.76 4.69
CA GLN A 8 21.71 4.22 5.88
C GLN A 8 22.08 3.08 6.82
N VAL A 9 21.48 1.89 6.69
CA VAL A 9 21.81 0.77 7.56
C VAL A 9 23.22 0.29 7.27
N ILE A 10 24.03 0.20 8.31
CA ILE A 10 25.36 -0.44 8.29
C ILE A 10 25.19 -1.95 8.45
N ARG A 11 24.41 -2.35 9.45
CA ARG A 11 24.09 -3.74 9.76
C ARG A 11 22.85 -3.82 10.66
N GLY A 12 22.25 -4.99 10.73
CA GLY A 12 21.11 -5.23 11.60
C GLY A 12 20.99 -6.66 12.07
N GLU A 13 20.18 -6.82 13.12
CA GLU A 13 19.79 -8.10 13.71
C GLU A 13 18.28 -8.12 13.91
N ILE A 14 17.61 -9.19 13.51
CA ILE A 14 16.17 -9.42 13.68
C ILE A 14 15.99 -10.81 14.28
N ASP A 15 15.52 -10.87 15.51
CA ASP A 15 15.31 -12.09 16.30
C ASP A 15 13.82 -12.36 16.46
N ASN A 16 13.38 -13.50 15.92
CA ASN A 16 12.04 -14.03 16.11
C ASN A 16 12.07 -15.44 16.71
N ARG A 17 13.11 -15.82 17.44
CA ARG A 17 13.18 -17.15 18.08
C ARG A 17 12.10 -17.37 19.16
N THR A 18 11.39 -16.31 19.56
CA THR A 18 10.19 -16.38 20.40
C THR A 18 8.95 -16.08 19.55
N PRO A 19 7.96 -16.99 19.44
CA PRO A 19 6.74 -16.73 18.69
C PRO A 19 6.00 -15.49 19.16
N GLY A 20 5.44 -14.73 18.22
CA GLY A 20 4.64 -13.53 18.43
C GLY A 20 5.45 -12.28 18.79
N LYS A 21 6.80 -12.36 18.87
CA LYS A 21 7.65 -11.22 19.18
C LYS A 21 8.85 -11.15 18.25
N VAL A 22 9.09 -9.97 17.71
CA VAL A 22 10.32 -9.63 16.99
C VAL A 22 11.12 -8.63 17.83
N ARG A 23 12.39 -8.93 18.06
CA ARG A 23 13.36 -8.00 18.66
C ARG A 23 14.47 -7.73 17.68
N GLY A 24 14.98 -6.51 17.64
CA GLY A 24 16.04 -6.20 16.69
C GLY A 24 16.92 -5.05 17.08
N GLN A 25 18.05 -4.95 16.41
CA GLN A 25 18.96 -3.81 16.52
C GLN A 25 19.44 -3.41 15.13
N LEU A 26 19.39 -2.12 14.82
CA LEU A 26 19.84 -1.56 13.55
C LEU A 26 20.90 -0.48 13.81
N TRP A 27 22.07 -0.65 13.22
CA TRP A 27 23.13 0.36 13.28
C TRP A 27 23.07 1.19 12.00
N LEU A 28 22.93 2.51 12.13
CA LEU A 28 22.81 3.42 11.00
C LEU A 28 24.03 4.34 10.90
N VAL A 29 24.37 4.75 9.69
CA VAL A 29 25.37 5.81 9.46
C VAL A 29 24.91 7.10 10.15
N GLY A 30 25.82 7.75 10.88
CA GLY A 30 25.53 9.01 11.58
C GLY A 30 24.86 8.87 12.95
N ARG A 31 24.77 7.65 13.51
CA ARG A 31 24.31 7.41 14.88
C ARG A 31 25.31 6.54 15.64
N ASP A 32 25.59 6.92 16.88
CA ASP A 32 26.46 6.13 17.77
C ASP A 32 25.70 4.93 18.37
N GLU A 33 24.46 5.15 18.79
CA GLU A 33 23.59 4.13 19.38
C GLU A 33 22.69 3.46 18.33
N PRO A 34 22.49 2.12 18.41
CA PRO A 34 21.60 1.42 17.50
C PRO A 34 20.14 1.74 17.79
N ILE A 35 19.32 1.65 16.75
CA ILE A 35 17.87 1.59 16.90
C ILE A 35 17.50 0.21 17.44
N ARG A 36 16.66 0.16 18.47
CA ARG A 36 16.17 -1.06 19.10
C ARG A 36 14.72 -1.30 18.69
N LEU A 37 14.43 -2.49 18.19
CA LEU A 37 13.09 -2.90 17.79
C LEU A 37 12.49 -3.80 18.87
N GLU A 38 11.26 -3.48 19.28
CA GLU A 38 10.38 -4.35 20.06
C GLU A 38 9.01 -4.38 19.40
N LEU A 39 8.76 -5.43 18.62
CA LEU A 39 7.58 -5.53 17.77
C LEU A 39 6.74 -6.76 18.14
N GLU A 40 5.42 -6.59 18.11
CA GLU A 40 4.46 -7.69 18.24
C GLU A 40 4.14 -8.28 16.85
N GLY A 41 4.11 -9.60 16.75
CA GLY A 41 3.89 -10.35 15.52
C GLY A 41 5.10 -11.18 15.09
N ASN A 42 4.99 -11.82 13.92
CA ASN A 42 6.01 -12.70 13.35
C ASN A 42 6.39 -12.29 11.93
N PRO A 43 7.64 -12.53 11.51
CA PRO A 43 8.01 -12.52 10.12
C PRO A 43 7.42 -13.72 9.37
N TRP A 44 7.54 -13.69 8.05
CA TRP A 44 7.12 -14.79 7.18
C TRP A 44 7.94 -16.06 7.41
N ARG A 45 7.41 -17.18 6.89
CA ARG A 45 7.92 -18.55 7.13
C ARG A 45 9.42 -18.71 6.91
N ASP A 46 10.01 -17.95 6.00
CA ASP A 46 11.43 -18.00 5.68
C ASP A 46 12.35 -17.41 6.77
N LEU A 47 11.80 -16.61 7.68
CA LEU A 47 12.51 -16.01 8.82
C LEU A 47 11.91 -16.38 10.18
N ALA A 48 10.72 -16.99 10.20
CA ALA A 48 10.03 -17.39 11.42
C ALA A 48 10.90 -18.32 12.28
N GLY A 49 11.04 -18.00 13.56
CA GLY A 49 11.85 -18.78 14.49
C GLY A 49 13.36 -18.64 14.33
N HIS A 50 13.85 -17.76 13.46
CA HIS A 50 15.28 -17.53 13.28
C HIS A 50 15.76 -16.22 13.89
N LEU A 51 17.08 -16.11 14.03
CA LEU A 51 17.81 -14.86 14.11
C LEU A 51 18.42 -14.58 12.74
N LEU A 52 18.02 -13.47 12.14
CA LEU A 52 18.61 -12.93 10.93
C LEU A 52 19.63 -11.86 11.32
N ARG A 53 20.83 -11.97 10.76
CA ARG A 53 21.86 -10.93 10.77
C ARG A 53 22.06 -10.47 9.34
N PHE A 54 22.29 -9.17 9.15
CA PHE A 54 22.57 -8.64 7.83
C PHE A 54 23.54 -7.47 7.86
N THR A 55 24.29 -7.31 6.79
CA THR A 55 25.27 -6.23 6.63
C THR A 55 25.10 -5.56 5.27
N ASN A 56 25.08 -4.23 5.26
CA ASN A 56 25.11 -3.44 4.04
C ASN A 56 26.57 -3.28 3.57
N PRO A 57 26.94 -3.72 2.35
CA PRO A 57 28.30 -3.58 1.86
C PRO A 57 28.68 -2.13 1.53
N THR A 58 27.70 -1.26 1.25
CA THR A 58 27.91 0.12 0.80
C THR A 58 26.94 1.10 1.49
N PRO A 59 27.05 1.28 2.82
CA PRO A 59 26.16 2.17 3.55
C PRO A 59 26.42 3.63 3.18
N LYS A 60 25.35 4.40 2.98
CA LYS A 60 25.40 5.81 2.58
C LYS A 60 25.02 6.72 3.75
N ALA A 61 25.65 7.88 3.82
CA ALA A 61 25.23 8.93 4.73
C ALA A 61 23.90 9.55 4.26
N GLY A 62 23.01 9.82 5.20
CA GLY A 62 21.70 10.44 4.99
C GLY A 62 21.00 10.53 6.34
N PRO A 63 20.03 11.44 6.54
CA PRO A 63 19.51 11.68 7.88
C PRO A 63 18.51 10.56 8.27
N PRO A 64 18.70 9.91 9.43
CA PRO A 64 17.58 9.42 10.21
C PRO A 64 17.19 10.48 11.26
N GLU A 65 17.29 11.78 10.94
CA GLU A 65 16.81 12.85 11.82
C GLU A 65 15.32 12.64 12.06
N GLY A 66 14.92 12.51 13.33
CA GLY A 66 13.53 12.23 13.71
C GLY A 66 13.19 10.74 13.88
N LEU A 67 14.04 9.80 13.45
CA LEU A 67 13.83 8.37 13.72
C LEU A 67 14.17 8.06 15.19
N ALA A 68 13.21 7.52 15.94
CA ALA A 68 13.40 7.23 17.35
C ALA A 68 14.37 6.06 17.56
N GLU A 69 15.16 6.12 18.63
CA GLU A 69 16.05 5.02 19.03
C GLU A 69 15.26 3.76 19.40
N GLU A 70 14.12 3.92 20.06
CA GLU A 70 13.23 2.83 20.42
C GLU A 70 12.07 2.76 19.43
N GLN A 71 11.94 1.63 18.76
CA GLN A 71 10.86 1.31 17.84
C GLN A 71 9.97 0.26 18.49
N ILE A 72 8.90 0.73 19.14
CA ILE A 72 7.86 -0.11 19.71
C ILE A 72 6.68 -0.10 18.73
N GLY A 73 6.15 -1.27 18.40
CA GLY A 73 5.12 -1.36 17.38
C GLY A 73 4.68 -2.77 17.04
N VAL A 74 4.11 -2.90 15.83
CA VAL A 74 3.66 -4.18 15.29
C VAL A 74 4.41 -4.50 14.00
N VAL A 75 4.62 -5.78 13.76
CA VAL A 75 5.21 -6.31 12.53
C VAL A 75 4.24 -6.07 11.37
N GLY A 76 4.77 -5.58 10.24
CA GLY A 76 4.11 -5.64 8.93
C GLY A 76 4.70 -6.81 8.15
N ASP A 77 5.06 -6.62 6.88
CA ASP A 77 5.77 -7.68 6.15
C ASP A 77 7.26 -7.77 6.52
N ILE A 78 7.71 -8.93 7.01
CA ILE A 78 9.14 -9.21 7.23
C ILE A 78 9.50 -10.53 6.52
N THR A 79 10.33 -10.48 5.48
CA THR A 79 10.79 -11.65 4.72
C THR A 79 12.14 -11.39 4.04
N ALA A 80 12.91 -12.45 3.79
CA ALA A 80 14.09 -12.45 2.93
C ALA A 80 13.83 -13.08 1.55
N SER A 81 12.58 -13.45 1.25
CA SER A 81 12.22 -14.22 0.05
C SER A 81 11.32 -13.46 -0.94
N ARG A 82 11.11 -12.15 -0.73
CA ARG A 82 10.30 -11.31 -1.62
C ARG A 82 10.91 -11.29 -3.02
N LYS A 83 10.16 -11.74 -4.02
CA LYS A 83 10.62 -11.78 -5.41
C LYS A 83 10.53 -10.41 -6.06
N VAL A 84 11.66 -9.90 -6.53
CA VAL A 84 11.77 -8.62 -7.25
C VAL A 84 12.56 -8.78 -8.54
N LYS A 85 12.37 -7.86 -9.48
CA LYS A 85 13.20 -7.77 -10.68
C LYS A 85 14.47 -7.00 -10.34
N VAL A 86 15.62 -7.65 -10.45
CA VAL A 86 16.93 -7.07 -10.19
C VAL A 86 17.59 -6.75 -11.53
N PRO A 87 17.95 -5.49 -11.80
CA PRO A 87 18.71 -5.12 -12.99
C PRO A 87 20.09 -5.81 -13.01
N ASP A 88 20.48 -6.32 -14.18
CA ASP A 88 21.83 -6.91 -14.40
C ASP A 88 22.88 -5.86 -14.81
N ILE A 89 22.52 -4.58 -14.69
CA ILE A 89 23.30 -3.43 -15.13
C ILE A 89 23.46 -2.43 -13.98
N SER A 90 24.47 -1.56 -14.10
CA SER A 90 24.68 -0.51 -13.10
C SER A 90 23.50 0.47 -13.03
N MET A 91 23.35 1.17 -11.91
CA MET A 91 22.30 2.19 -11.75
C MET A 91 22.41 3.30 -12.83
N ASP A 92 23.63 3.68 -13.22
CA ASP A 92 23.86 4.68 -14.26
C ASP A 92 23.37 4.20 -15.64
N GLU A 93 23.66 2.95 -15.99
CA GLU A 93 23.15 2.31 -17.22
C GLU A 93 21.64 2.12 -17.18
N LEU A 94 21.09 1.75 -16.01
CA LEU A 94 19.65 1.61 -15.82
C LEU A 94 18.93 2.94 -16.02
N MET A 95 19.47 4.03 -15.47
CA MET A 95 18.94 5.39 -15.66
C MET A 95 19.04 5.83 -17.13
N GLU A 96 20.05 5.38 -17.86
CA GLU A 96 20.18 5.60 -19.31
C GLU A 96 19.12 4.81 -20.09
N CYS A 97 18.88 3.53 -19.76
CA CYS A 97 17.81 2.73 -20.35
C CYS A 97 16.43 3.36 -20.09
N TYR A 98 16.17 3.85 -18.87
CA TYR A 98 14.95 4.60 -18.56
C TYR A 98 14.82 5.87 -19.40
N ARG A 99 15.90 6.66 -19.52
CA ARG A 99 15.91 7.88 -20.36
C ARG A 99 15.66 7.57 -21.84
N LYS A 100 16.11 6.42 -22.33
CA LYS A 100 15.93 5.96 -23.72
C LYS A 100 14.65 5.16 -23.94
N LYS A 101 13.86 4.88 -22.89
CA LYS A 101 12.71 3.96 -22.92
C LYS A 101 13.08 2.55 -23.45
N GLU A 102 14.30 2.10 -23.21
CA GLU A 102 14.79 0.79 -23.67
C GLU A 102 14.61 -0.28 -22.60
N ALA A 103 14.34 -1.51 -23.03
CA ALA A 103 14.35 -2.66 -22.13
C ALA A 103 15.78 -2.93 -21.64
N PHE A 104 15.92 -3.22 -20.35
CA PHE A 104 17.19 -3.59 -19.74
C PHE A 104 17.20 -5.08 -19.36
N PRO A 105 18.38 -5.73 -19.31
CA PRO A 105 18.49 -7.08 -18.80
C PRO A 105 18.25 -7.11 -17.28
N TRP A 106 17.50 -8.11 -16.83
CA TRP A 106 17.15 -8.30 -15.43
C TRP A 106 16.95 -9.78 -15.11
N HIS A 107 17.12 -10.14 -13.84
CA HIS A 107 16.78 -11.45 -13.31
C HIS A 107 15.84 -11.36 -12.11
N TRP A 108 15.21 -12.48 -11.74
CA TRP A 108 14.43 -12.58 -10.50
C TRP A 108 15.37 -12.77 -9.32
N GLY A 109 15.37 -11.81 -8.40
CA GLY A 109 16.13 -11.87 -7.15
C GLY A 109 15.23 -12.00 -5.93
N ASN A 110 15.82 -12.40 -4.81
CA ASN A 110 15.22 -12.28 -3.49
C ASN A 110 15.61 -10.92 -2.91
N SER A 111 14.64 -10.18 -2.38
CA SER A 111 14.86 -8.99 -1.59
C SER A 111 14.62 -9.30 -0.12
N LEU A 112 15.50 -8.78 0.74
CA LEU A 112 15.16 -8.53 2.13
C LEU A 112 14.10 -7.43 2.15
N TYR A 113 12.98 -7.68 2.80
CA TYR A 113 11.90 -6.72 3.03
C TYR A 113 11.56 -6.76 4.52
N LEU A 114 11.82 -5.66 5.22
CA LEU A 114 11.46 -5.47 6.61
C LEU A 114 10.49 -4.30 6.71
N GLU A 115 9.30 -4.53 7.24
CA GLU A 115 8.31 -3.50 7.48
C GLU A 115 7.72 -3.65 8.88
N TRP A 116 7.57 -2.50 9.54
CA TRP A 116 6.88 -2.41 10.81
C TRP A 116 6.16 -1.08 10.96
N PHE A 117 5.20 -1.06 11.87
CA PHE A 117 4.43 0.12 12.21
C PHE A 117 4.80 0.56 13.62
N SER A 118 5.71 1.52 13.69
CA SER A 118 6.16 2.18 14.90
C SER A 118 5.08 3.08 15.47
N GLN A 119 4.90 3.06 16.79
CA GLN A 119 4.03 4.01 17.48
C GLN A 119 4.51 5.45 17.32
N ARG A 120 5.84 5.67 17.25
CA ARG A 120 6.44 7.02 17.21
C ARG A 120 6.73 7.50 15.80
N ASN A 121 7.15 6.61 14.92
CA ASN A 121 7.58 6.98 13.57
C ASN A 121 6.59 6.55 12.47
N GLY A 122 5.53 5.83 12.81
CA GLY A 122 4.61 5.28 11.82
C GLY A 122 5.24 4.13 11.04
N ARG A 123 4.95 4.03 9.75
CA ARG A 123 5.47 2.96 8.89
C ARG A 123 6.95 3.16 8.57
N VAL A 124 7.76 2.13 8.82
CA VAL A 124 9.19 2.09 8.48
C VAL A 124 9.46 0.86 7.61
N VAL A 125 10.32 1.01 6.60
CA VAL A 125 10.61 0.00 5.59
C VAL A 125 12.11 -0.08 5.31
N ILE A 126 12.62 -1.29 5.18
CA ILE A 126 13.91 -1.64 4.56
C ILE A 126 13.58 -2.61 3.42
N GLU A 127 13.95 -2.27 2.18
CA GLU A 127 13.81 -3.16 1.03
C GLU A 127 15.11 -3.12 0.23
N THR A 128 15.79 -4.26 0.11
CA THR A 128 17.10 -4.32 -0.56
C THR A 128 17.44 -5.74 -1.02
N THR A 129 18.19 -5.82 -2.12
CA THR A 129 18.78 -7.04 -2.66
C THR A 129 20.28 -7.15 -2.40
N ASP A 130 20.88 -6.11 -1.84
CA ASP A 130 22.34 -5.94 -1.82
C ASP A 130 22.96 -6.33 -0.48
N PHE A 131 22.13 -6.55 0.55
CA PHE A 131 22.61 -6.92 1.88
C PHE A 131 23.13 -8.37 1.89
N ILE A 132 24.21 -8.56 2.62
CA ILE A 132 24.74 -9.88 2.94
C ILE A 132 23.94 -10.41 4.12
N LEU A 133 23.22 -11.51 3.93
CA LEU A 133 22.34 -12.11 4.94
C LEU A 133 22.99 -13.35 5.56
N GLU A 134 22.88 -13.46 6.87
CA GLU A 134 23.26 -14.63 7.66
C GLU A 134 22.07 -15.04 8.52
N LEU A 135 21.64 -16.29 8.40
CA LEU A 135 20.52 -16.84 9.17
C LEU A 135 21.05 -17.99 10.03
N ASP A 136 20.59 -18.07 11.27
CA ASP A 136 20.93 -19.21 12.14
C ASP A 136 20.47 -20.55 11.49
N ASP A 137 21.31 -21.58 11.57
CA ASP A 137 21.12 -22.88 10.89
C ASP A 137 19.83 -23.62 11.30
N THR A 138 19.29 -23.34 12.47
CA THR A 138 18.14 -24.06 13.04
C THR A 138 17.12 -23.08 13.58
N ALA A 139 15.88 -23.19 13.10
CA ALA A 139 14.75 -22.44 13.63
C ALA A 139 14.42 -22.90 15.05
N ALA A 140 14.21 -21.96 15.98
CA ALA A 140 13.74 -22.24 17.33
C ALA A 140 12.28 -22.75 17.34
N TRP A 141 11.51 -22.39 16.33
CA TRP A 141 10.16 -22.86 16.06
C TRP A 141 9.84 -22.70 14.57
N THR A 142 8.78 -23.33 14.11
CA THR A 142 8.37 -23.28 12.69
C THR A 142 6.94 -22.81 12.58
N MET A 143 6.69 -21.88 11.66
CA MET A 143 5.35 -21.38 11.34
C MET A 143 4.54 -22.45 10.60
N SER A 144 3.36 -22.77 11.10
CA SER A 144 2.39 -23.63 10.41
C SER A 144 1.61 -22.85 9.34
N GLU A 145 0.82 -23.54 8.52
CA GLU A 145 -0.04 -22.89 7.51
C GLU A 145 -1.12 -22.02 8.16
N ASP A 146 -1.68 -22.47 9.29
CA ASP A 146 -2.67 -21.70 10.05
C ASP A 146 -2.03 -20.44 10.65
N ASP A 147 -0.84 -20.56 11.24
CA ASP A 147 -0.08 -19.41 11.76
C ASP A 147 0.23 -18.39 10.65
N GLU A 148 0.52 -18.84 9.43
CA GLU A 148 0.79 -17.97 8.29
C GLU A 148 -0.47 -17.22 7.81
N LEU A 149 -1.62 -17.89 7.84
CA LEU A 149 -2.90 -17.25 7.53
C LEU A 149 -3.26 -16.19 8.59
N GLU A 150 -3.03 -16.50 9.86
CA GLU A 150 -3.19 -15.52 10.96
C GLU A 150 -2.23 -14.36 10.82
N GLN A 151 -0.95 -14.62 10.51
CA GLN A 151 0.05 -13.57 10.32
C GLN A 151 -0.30 -12.66 9.14
N ARG A 152 -0.85 -13.22 8.06
CA ARG A 152 -1.36 -12.42 6.93
C ARG A 152 -2.46 -11.46 7.34
N ARG A 153 -3.47 -11.97 8.06
CA ARG A 153 -4.57 -11.14 8.58
C ARG A 153 -4.04 -10.07 9.54
N ALA A 154 -3.06 -10.40 10.37
CA ALA A 154 -2.43 -9.46 11.29
C ALA A 154 -1.68 -8.34 10.55
N ASN A 155 -0.90 -8.68 9.51
CA ASN A 155 -0.20 -7.70 8.68
C ASN A 155 -1.18 -6.77 7.94
N GLU A 156 -2.25 -7.32 7.37
CA GLU A 156 -3.31 -6.56 6.72
C GLU A 156 -4.00 -5.61 7.71
N ALA A 157 -4.36 -6.09 8.90
CA ALA A 157 -4.94 -5.27 9.96
C ALA A 157 -4.00 -4.17 10.45
N ALA A 158 -2.70 -4.44 10.55
CA ALA A 158 -1.69 -3.46 10.94
C ALA A 158 -1.59 -2.30 9.91
N MET A 159 -1.62 -2.63 8.61
CA MET A 159 -1.65 -1.65 7.53
C MET A 159 -2.94 -0.83 7.56
N THR A 160 -4.10 -1.48 7.66
CA THR A 160 -5.40 -0.79 7.74
C THR A 160 -5.44 0.14 8.94
N GLY A 161 -5.07 -0.33 10.13
CA GLY A 161 -5.03 0.51 11.33
C GLY A 161 -4.02 1.67 11.25
N PHE A 162 -2.92 1.50 10.52
CA PHE A 162 -2.00 2.61 10.23
C PHE A 162 -2.64 3.63 9.29
N MET A 163 -3.32 3.19 8.23
CA MET A 163 -4.03 4.08 7.30
C MET A 163 -5.17 4.83 8.00
N ASP A 164 -5.93 4.16 8.87
CA ASP A 164 -6.99 4.79 9.67
C ASP A 164 -6.41 5.88 10.60
N ARG A 165 -5.30 5.59 11.29
CA ARG A 165 -4.62 6.61 12.12
C ARG A 165 -4.11 7.77 11.28
N MET A 166 -3.61 7.52 10.07
CA MET A 166 -3.18 8.58 9.17
C MET A 166 -4.36 9.44 8.72
N LEU A 167 -5.51 8.83 8.42
CA LEU A 167 -6.75 9.54 8.08
C LEU A 167 -7.28 10.36 9.26
N LEU A 168 -7.30 9.78 10.47
CA LEU A 168 -7.72 10.47 11.69
C LEU A 168 -6.78 11.63 12.04
N ALA A 169 -5.46 11.43 11.96
CA ALA A 169 -4.46 12.47 12.22
C ALA A 169 -4.47 13.58 11.14
N ALA A 170 -4.96 13.28 9.94
CA ALA A 170 -5.23 14.24 8.89
C ALA A 170 -6.57 14.98 9.05
N GLY A 171 -7.31 14.77 10.16
CA GLY A 171 -8.54 15.51 10.47
C GLY A 171 -9.83 14.72 10.20
N GLY A 172 -9.94 13.49 10.72
CA GLY A 172 -11.25 12.85 10.85
C GLY A 172 -12.12 13.66 11.83
N GLU A 173 -13.07 14.41 11.25
CA GLU A 173 -13.86 15.53 11.80
C GLU A 173 -13.21 16.93 11.66
N GLU A 174 -13.18 17.47 10.43
CA GLU A 174 -13.37 18.92 10.26
C GLU A 174 -14.87 19.25 10.38
N GLU A 175 -15.37 19.36 11.61
CA GLU A 175 -16.28 20.46 11.88
C GLU A 175 -15.41 21.72 11.83
N VAL A 176 -15.55 22.49 10.74
CA VAL A 176 -14.84 23.76 10.53
C VAL A 176 -15.30 24.77 11.58
N GLU A 177 -14.62 24.81 12.73
CA GLU A 177 -14.73 25.90 13.68
C GLU A 177 -13.84 27.05 13.22
N ASP A 178 -14.46 27.96 12.45
CA ASP A 178 -13.91 29.21 11.95
C ASP A 178 -13.36 30.08 13.10
N LYS A 179 -12.02 30.13 13.22
CA LYS A 179 -11.36 31.27 13.86
C LYS A 179 -10.21 31.79 13.00
N PRO A 180 -10.15 33.11 12.73
CA PRO A 180 -9.46 33.64 11.58
C PRO A 180 -7.99 33.93 11.92
N GLN A 181 -7.07 33.28 11.20
CA GLN A 181 -5.73 33.81 10.98
C GLN A 181 -5.79 34.90 9.91
N SER A 182 -4.88 35.87 10.01
CA SER A 182 -5.09 37.24 9.55
C SER A 182 -5.55 37.40 8.08
N LYS A 183 -6.47 38.34 7.88
CA LYS A 183 -7.12 38.71 6.60
C LYS A 183 -6.17 39.01 5.43
N ALA A 184 -4.86 39.15 5.67
CA ALA A 184 -3.89 39.56 4.66
C ALA A 184 -3.15 38.39 3.99
N GLU A 185 -3.08 37.21 4.63
CA GLU A 185 -2.44 36.02 4.04
C GLU A 185 -3.45 35.10 3.35
N ALA A 186 -4.71 35.12 3.80
CA ALA A 186 -5.81 34.32 3.24
C ALA A 186 -6.29 34.76 1.85
N ASP A 187 -5.96 35.97 1.38
CA ASP A 187 -6.37 36.46 0.06
C ASP A 187 -5.40 36.05 -1.07
N LYS A 188 -4.29 35.37 -0.74
CA LYS A 188 -3.23 35.08 -1.72
C LYS A 188 -3.21 33.63 -2.23
N TRP A 189 -3.97 32.74 -1.59
CA TRP A 189 -4.00 31.28 -1.84
C TRP A 189 -5.45 30.77 -1.90
N LYS A 190 -6.40 31.63 -2.27
CA LYS A 190 -7.84 31.36 -2.19
C LYS A 190 -8.47 30.82 -3.46
N ASP A 191 -7.69 30.72 -4.53
CA ASP A 191 -8.15 30.19 -5.79
C ASP A 191 -7.31 28.94 -6.08
N GLU A 192 -8.01 27.81 -6.22
CA GLU A 192 -7.53 26.48 -6.64
C GLU A 192 -7.06 25.53 -5.52
N GLU A 193 -8.01 25.10 -4.67
CA GLU A 193 -8.00 23.67 -4.30
C GLU A 193 -8.20 22.88 -5.59
N PRO A 194 -7.30 21.94 -5.97
CA PRO A 194 -7.47 21.21 -7.21
C PRO A 194 -8.78 20.42 -7.14
N GLU A 195 -9.70 20.70 -8.06
CA GLU A 195 -10.96 19.98 -8.19
C GLU A 195 -10.64 18.50 -8.38
N ARG A 196 -11.11 17.65 -7.46
CA ARG A 196 -10.92 16.21 -7.57
C ARG A 196 -11.85 15.71 -8.66
N HIS A 197 -11.31 14.90 -9.56
CA HIS A 197 -12.09 14.30 -10.64
C HIS A 197 -13.42 13.69 -10.09
N PRO A 198 -14.59 14.03 -10.63
CA PRO A 198 -15.91 13.67 -10.08
C PRO A 198 -16.09 12.17 -9.79
N LEU A 199 -15.58 11.31 -10.67
CA LEU A 199 -15.59 9.86 -10.48
C LEU A 199 -14.86 9.39 -9.21
N ILE A 200 -13.78 10.08 -8.78
CA ILE A 200 -13.08 9.76 -7.53
C ILE A 200 -14.02 10.00 -6.35
N GLU A 201 -14.64 11.18 -6.30
CA GLU A 201 -15.53 11.59 -5.22
C GLU A 201 -16.74 10.68 -5.16
N HIS A 202 -17.42 10.48 -6.29
CA HIS A 202 -18.58 9.61 -6.38
C HIS A 202 -18.26 8.16 -5.97
N THR A 203 -17.15 7.58 -6.44
CA THR A 203 -16.78 6.20 -6.08
C THR A 203 -16.43 6.10 -4.59
N LEU A 204 -15.77 7.11 -4.02
CA LEU A 204 -15.41 7.13 -2.60
C LEU A 204 -16.66 7.24 -1.70
N GLU A 205 -17.54 8.21 -1.98
CA GLU A 205 -18.79 8.39 -1.25
C GLU A 205 -19.67 7.14 -1.32
N PHE A 206 -19.77 6.56 -2.53
CA PHE A 206 -20.48 5.32 -2.75
C PHE A 206 -19.88 4.17 -1.94
N ALA A 207 -18.56 3.96 -1.99
CA ALA A 207 -17.89 2.91 -1.23
C ALA A 207 -18.10 3.06 0.29
N VAL A 208 -17.97 4.27 0.83
CA VAL A 208 -18.20 4.56 2.27
C VAL A 208 -19.64 4.26 2.66
N ARG A 209 -20.61 4.69 1.84
CA ARG A 209 -22.03 4.43 2.07
C ARG A 209 -22.32 2.93 2.09
N ILE A 210 -21.86 2.18 1.09
CA ILE A 210 -22.07 0.73 1.02
C ILE A 210 -21.37 0.03 2.18
N HIS A 211 -20.18 0.48 2.58
CA HIS A 211 -19.50 -0.09 3.73
C HIS A 211 -20.29 0.08 5.03
N LYS A 212 -20.95 1.23 5.21
CA LYS A 212 -21.79 1.48 6.39
C LYS A 212 -23.07 0.64 6.35
N GLU A 213 -23.76 0.61 5.21
CA GLU A 213 -25.03 -0.11 5.05
C GLU A 213 -24.81 -1.63 5.15
N ALA A 214 -23.82 -2.18 4.44
CA ALA A 214 -23.57 -3.63 4.36
C ALA A 214 -23.30 -4.27 5.73
N ARG A 215 -22.74 -3.52 6.69
CA ARG A 215 -22.47 -3.97 8.06
C ARG A 215 -23.71 -4.42 8.82
N GLU A 216 -24.90 -3.92 8.47
CA GLU A 216 -26.15 -4.33 9.12
C GLU A 216 -26.52 -5.80 8.85
N TRP A 217 -25.97 -6.40 7.80
CA TRP A 217 -26.23 -7.79 7.40
C TRP A 217 -25.05 -8.73 7.64
N LEU A 218 -23.99 -8.27 8.32
CA LEU A 218 -22.83 -9.10 8.63
C LEU A 218 -23.01 -9.83 9.98
N PRO A 219 -22.83 -11.16 10.02
CA PRO A 219 -22.66 -11.88 11.27
C PRO A 219 -21.42 -11.40 12.04
N GLU A 220 -21.46 -11.48 13.38
CA GLU A 220 -20.30 -11.12 14.24
C GLU A 220 -19.04 -11.94 13.90
N ASP A 221 -19.21 -13.22 13.53
CA ASP A 221 -18.12 -14.14 13.14
C ASP A 221 -18.03 -14.35 11.62
N CYS A 222 -18.27 -13.30 10.82
CA CYS A 222 -18.25 -13.43 9.36
C CYS A 222 -16.83 -13.69 8.81
N SER A 223 -16.73 -14.65 7.88
CA SER A 223 -15.48 -14.94 7.17
C SER A 223 -15.05 -13.76 6.30
N ALA A 224 -13.74 -13.60 6.06
CA ALA A 224 -13.21 -12.67 5.06
C ALA A 224 -13.74 -12.96 3.65
N GLU A 225 -14.14 -14.21 3.38
CA GLU A 225 -14.76 -14.66 2.13
C GLU A 225 -16.27 -14.36 2.05
N HIS A 226 -16.85 -13.69 3.05
CA HIS A 226 -18.27 -13.39 3.05
C HIS A 226 -18.62 -12.47 1.87
N PRO A 227 -19.70 -12.73 1.11
CA PRO A 227 -20.00 -11.98 -0.12
C PRO A 227 -20.06 -10.46 0.05
N LEU A 228 -20.63 -9.98 1.17
CA LEU A 228 -20.69 -8.55 1.49
C LEU A 228 -19.33 -7.96 1.91
N ILE A 229 -18.42 -8.76 2.49
CA ILE A 229 -17.03 -8.32 2.76
C ILE A 229 -16.30 -8.16 1.42
N HIS A 230 -16.45 -9.14 0.52
CA HIS A 230 -15.85 -9.11 -0.81
C HIS A 230 -16.32 -7.89 -1.62
N LEU A 231 -17.62 -7.57 -1.58
CA LEU A 231 -18.21 -6.36 -2.15
C LEU A 231 -17.56 -5.07 -1.60
N MET A 232 -17.53 -4.91 -0.27
CA MET A 232 -16.98 -3.70 0.36
C MET A 232 -15.49 -3.52 0.05
N ASN A 233 -14.72 -4.61 0.11
CA ASN A 233 -13.28 -4.59 -0.20
C ASN A 233 -13.04 -4.23 -1.66
N GLY A 234 -13.85 -4.76 -2.59
CA GLY A 234 -13.81 -4.41 -4.00
C GLY A 234 -14.05 -2.92 -4.23
N LEU A 235 -15.13 -2.36 -3.68
CA LEU A 235 -15.47 -0.94 -3.86
C LEU A 235 -14.43 0.00 -3.21
N THR A 236 -14.00 -0.29 -1.99
CA THR A 236 -13.00 0.53 -1.28
C THR A 236 -11.66 0.50 -2.01
N THR A 237 -11.24 -0.67 -2.49
CA THR A 237 -9.98 -0.80 -3.22
C THR A 237 -10.05 -0.15 -4.60
N ALA A 238 -11.19 -0.28 -5.30
CA ALA A 238 -11.43 0.41 -6.57
C ALA A 238 -11.31 1.93 -6.41
N SER A 239 -11.98 2.51 -5.41
CA SER A 239 -11.89 3.95 -5.08
C SER A 239 -10.43 4.40 -4.90
N ALA A 240 -9.64 3.66 -4.11
CA ALA A 240 -8.23 3.99 -3.90
C ALA A 240 -7.39 3.90 -5.20
N LYS A 241 -7.70 2.98 -6.11
CA LYS A 241 -7.01 2.89 -7.41
C LYS A 241 -7.40 4.04 -8.33
N LEU A 242 -8.66 4.48 -8.30
CA LEU A 242 -9.12 5.65 -9.06
C LEU A 242 -8.49 6.93 -8.53
N GLY A 243 -8.44 7.13 -7.21
CA GLY A 243 -7.75 8.27 -6.60
C GLY A 243 -6.27 8.35 -7.02
N GLY A 244 -5.58 7.21 -7.09
CA GLY A 244 -4.20 7.17 -7.60
C GLY A 244 -4.06 7.32 -9.12
N ALA A 245 -5.11 7.04 -9.90
CA ALA A 245 -5.07 7.16 -11.36
C ALA A 245 -5.37 8.60 -11.80
N LEU A 246 -6.43 9.17 -11.24
CA LEU A 246 -7.02 10.44 -11.65
C LEU A 246 -6.57 11.60 -10.78
N GLY A 247 -6.16 11.37 -9.52
CA GLY A 247 -5.69 12.44 -8.62
C GLY A 247 -4.27 12.94 -8.89
N ILE A 248 -3.64 12.52 -9.99
CA ILE A 248 -2.31 12.98 -10.43
C ILE A 248 -2.36 13.68 -11.79
N VAL A 249 -3.55 13.79 -12.40
CA VAL A 249 -3.79 14.42 -13.69
C VAL A 249 -4.85 15.48 -13.43
N ASP A 250 -4.58 16.72 -13.82
CA ASP A 250 -5.62 17.75 -13.76
C ASP A 250 -6.74 17.38 -14.75
N GLU A 251 -8.00 17.59 -14.37
CA GLU A 251 -9.15 17.20 -15.21
C GLU A 251 -9.11 17.90 -16.57
N ASP A 252 -8.66 19.16 -16.60
CA ASP A 252 -8.45 19.95 -17.83
C ASP A 252 -7.29 19.42 -18.71
N GLU A 253 -6.43 18.56 -18.17
CA GLU A 253 -5.31 17.92 -18.86
C GLU A 253 -5.59 16.45 -19.21
N TRP A 254 -6.86 16.04 -19.22
CA TRP A 254 -7.29 14.70 -19.64
C TRP A 254 -7.58 14.63 -21.15
N PRO A 255 -7.16 13.56 -21.87
CA PRO A 255 -6.38 12.41 -21.40
C PRO A 255 -4.94 12.74 -21.00
N PRO A 256 -4.31 11.96 -20.10
CA PRO A 256 -2.98 12.28 -19.58
C PRO A 256 -1.92 12.24 -20.67
N ASP A 257 -0.85 13.03 -20.49
CA ASP A 257 0.35 12.93 -21.32
C ASP A 257 0.90 11.49 -21.34
N ALA A 258 1.48 11.09 -22.48
CA ALA A 258 1.97 9.75 -22.72
C ALA A 258 3.00 9.27 -21.67
N LEU A 259 3.77 10.20 -21.09
CA LEU A 259 4.69 9.93 -19.97
C LEU A 259 3.98 9.35 -18.73
N PHE A 260 2.75 9.79 -18.46
CA PHE A 260 1.94 9.37 -17.31
C PHE A 260 0.90 8.30 -17.67
N ALA A 261 0.46 8.25 -18.93
CA ALA A 261 -0.56 7.36 -19.46
C ALA A 261 -0.34 5.88 -19.08
N GLY A 262 0.91 5.39 -19.13
CA GLY A 262 1.22 4.01 -18.74
C GLY A 262 0.88 3.67 -17.28
N ASN A 263 1.17 4.58 -16.35
CA ASN A 263 0.89 4.39 -14.93
C ASN A 263 -0.61 4.53 -14.63
N VAL A 264 -1.25 5.55 -15.22
CA VAL A 264 -2.70 5.76 -15.15
C VAL A 264 -3.44 4.52 -15.64
N LEU A 265 -3.06 3.97 -16.80
CA LEU A 265 -3.67 2.77 -17.38
C LEU A 265 -3.58 1.55 -16.46
N VAL A 266 -2.43 1.33 -15.81
CA VAL A 266 -2.25 0.22 -14.87
C VAL A 266 -3.20 0.36 -13.68
N ARG A 267 -3.36 1.58 -13.15
CA ARG A 267 -4.24 1.84 -12.00
C ARG A 267 -5.71 1.72 -12.36
N LEU A 268 -6.14 2.26 -13.50
CA LEU A 268 -7.51 2.10 -14.01
C LEU A 268 -7.86 0.62 -14.25
N LYS A 269 -6.94 -0.17 -14.85
CA LYS A 269 -7.15 -1.62 -15.02
C LYS A 269 -7.31 -2.36 -13.69
N LYS A 270 -6.58 -1.93 -12.65
CA LYS A 270 -6.74 -2.49 -11.30
C LYS A 270 -8.09 -2.09 -10.70
N ALA A 271 -8.49 -0.82 -10.81
CA ALA A 271 -9.80 -0.36 -10.38
C ALA A 271 -10.92 -1.18 -11.01
N ARG A 272 -10.87 -1.36 -12.33
CA ARG A 272 -11.79 -2.23 -13.08
C ARG A 272 -11.85 -3.66 -12.54
N GLY A 273 -10.69 -4.27 -12.25
CA GLY A 273 -10.63 -5.60 -11.66
C GLY A 273 -11.40 -5.69 -10.34
N TYR A 274 -11.17 -4.74 -9.44
CA TYR A 274 -11.86 -4.70 -8.14
C TYR A 274 -13.36 -4.40 -8.26
N LEU A 275 -13.79 -3.64 -9.26
CA LEU A 275 -15.22 -3.44 -9.55
C LEU A 275 -15.88 -4.74 -10.04
N HIS A 276 -15.20 -5.54 -10.85
CA HIS A 276 -15.68 -6.88 -11.19
C HIS A 276 -15.75 -7.81 -9.98
N ASP A 277 -14.75 -7.76 -9.09
CA ASP A 277 -14.76 -8.53 -7.84
C ASP A 277 -15.92 -8.12 -6.93
N ALA A 278 -16.27 -6.83 -6.90
CA ALA A 278 -17.43 -6.31 -6.19
C ALA A 278 -18.74 -6.84 -6.78
N LEU A 279 -18.87 -6.86 -8.11
CA LEU A 279 -20.02 -7.43 -8.81
C LEU A 279 -20.16 -8.94 -8.57
N ALA A 280 -19.04 -9.67 -8.53
CA ALA A 280 -19.03 -11.09 -8.18
C ALA A 280 -19.48 -11.32 -6.72
N GLY A 281 -19.06 -10.44 -5.79
CA GLY A 281 -19.57 -10.43 -4.42
C GLY A 281 -21.08 -10.23 -4.35
N LEU A 282 -21.64 -9.36 -5.19
CA LEU A 282 -23.09 -9.18 -5.33
C LEU A 282 -23.78 -10.41 -5.92
N ASP A 283 -23.18 -11.10 -6.89
CA ASP A 283 -23.71 -12.35 -7.45
C ASP A 283 -23.81 -13.45 -6.38
N SER A 284 -22.77 -13.59 -5.55
CA SER A 284 -22.79 -14.51 -4.41
C SER A 284 -23.82 -14.08 -3.37
N ALA A 285 -23.95 -12.79 -3.08
CA ALA A 285 -24.98 -12.28 -2.18
C ALA A 285 -26.40 -12.59 -2.69
N ASP A 286 -26.62 -12.53 -4.02
CA ASP A 286 -27.87 -12.94 -4.65
C ASP A 286 -28.17 -14.43 -4.43
N GLN A 287 -27.18 -15.30 -4.68
CA GLN A 287 -27.31 -16.75 -4.50
C GLN A 287 -27.60 -17.16 -3.05
N GLU A 288 -26.97 -16.47 -2.10
CA GLU A 288 -27.11 -16.73 -0.66
C GLU A 288 -28.27 -15.94 -0.02
N ASN A 289 -28.99 -15.14 -0.81
CA ASN A 289 -30.10 -14.32 -0.35
C ASN A 289 -29.72 -13.36 0.81
N LEU A 290 -28.52 -12.78 0.76
CA LEU A 290 -27.97 -11.83 1.73
C LEU A 290 -28.41 -10.39 1.45
N ALA A 291 -28.63 -9.59 2.48
CA ALA A 291 -29.11 -8.20 2.38
C ALA A 291 -30.45 -8.03 1.63
N ASN A 292 -30.92 -6.79 1.53
CA ASN A 292 -32.18 -6.49 0.85
C ASN A 292 -32.03 -6.60 -0.69
N PRO A 293 -32.95 -7.28 -1.41
CA PRO A 293 -32.86 -7.41 -2.88
C PRO A 293 -32.89 -6.09 -3.66
N GLY A 294 -33.66 -5.10 -3.18
CA GLY A 294 -33.69 -3.75 -3.76
C GLY A 294 -32.38 -3.01 -3.53
N TRP A 295 -31.77 -3.19 -2.35
CA TRP A 295 -30.44 -2.67 -2.06
C TRP A 295 -29.40 -3.28 -3.00
N ARG A 296 -29.34 -4.62 -3.12
CA ARG A 296 -28.38 -5.28 -4.03
C ARG A 296 -28.53 -4.82 -5.49
N THR A 297 -29.76 -4.67 -5.96
CA THR A 297 -30.05 -4.14 -7.30
C THR A 297 -29.48 -2.73 -7.49
N PHE A 298 -29.70 -1.85 -6.51
CA PHE A 298 -29.15 -0.49 -6.53
C PHE A 298 -27.61 -0.50 -6.53
N VAL A 299 -26.99 -1.23 -5.61
CA VAL A 299 -25.51 -1.29 -5.53
C VAL A 299 -24.92 -1.83 -6.82
N ARG A 300 -25.54 -2.85 -7.41
CA ARG A 300 -25.11 -3.43 -8.68
C ARG A 300 -25.15 -2.41 -9.81
N GLN A 301 -26.25 -1.67 -9.92
CA GLN A 301 -26.42 -0.68 -10.96
C GLN A 301 -25.35 0.42 -10.85
N GLU A 302 -25.17 1.01 -9.67
CA GLU A 302 -24.15 2.05 -9.45
C GLU A 302 -22.73 1.52 -9.70
N THR A 303 -22.43 0.29 -9.27
CA THR A 303 -21.12 -0.34 -9.51
C THR A 303 -20.87 -0.54 -11.01
N GLN A 304 -21.90 -0.88 -11.79
CA GLN A 304 -21.82 -1.02 -13.25
C GLN A 304 -21.67 0.33 -13.96
N GLU A 305 -22.29 1.39 -13.43
CA GLU A 305 -22.15 2.75 -13.96
C GLU A 305 -20.71 3.24 -13.78
N ILE A 306 -20.16 3.14 -12.56
CA ILE A 306 -18.75 3.45 -12.26
C ILE A 306 -17.81 2.62 -13.14
N LEU A 307 -18.08 1.31 -13.30
CA LEU A 307 -17.30 0.42 -14.15
C LEU A 307 -17.30 0.90 -15.61
N GLY A 308 -18.44 1.34 -16.13
CA GLY A 308 -18.55 1.88 -17.48
C GLY A 308 -17.69 3.14 -17.68
N GLU A 309 -17.69 4.06 -16.72
CA GLU A 309 -16.84 5.25 -16.76
C GLU A 309 -15.34 4.87 -16.74
N VAL A 310 -14.95 3.93 -15.89
CA VAL A 310 -13.57 3.43 -15.86
C VAL A 310 -13.16 2.78 -17.18
N GLU A 311 -14.07 2.10 -17.88
CA GLU A 311 -13.77 1.51 -19.19
C GLU A 311 -13.57 2.56 -20.28
N ILE A 312 -14.32 3.66 -20.24
CA ILE A 312 -14.13 4.82 -21.13
C ILE A 312 -12.74 5.42 -20.90
N LEU A 313 -12.39 5.72 -19.65
CA LEU A 313 -11.08 6.27 -19.29
C LEU A 313 -9.93 5.34 -19.73
N ILE A 314 -10.10 4.02 -19.61
CA ILE A 314 -9.12 3.05 -20.10
C ILE A 314 -8.96 3.11 -21.63
N ALA A 315 -10.05 3.33 -22.37
CA ALA A 315 -10.01 3.42 -23.82
C ALA A 315 -9.26 4.70 -24.24
N GLU A 316 -9.56 5.83 -23.63
CA GLU A 316 -8.90 7.12 -23.92
C GLU A 316 -7.40 7.06 -23.66
N VAL A 317 -6.99 6.51 -22.51
CA VAL A 317 -5.54 6.37 -22.18
C VAL A 317 -4.84 5.40 -23.14
N ARG A 318 -5.55 4.40 -23.69
CA ARG A 318 -4.99 3.49 -24.70
C ARG A 318 -4.79 4.18 -26.04
N GLU A 319 -5.68 5.08 -26.42
CA GLU A 319 -5.54 5.87 -27.65
C GLU A 319 -4.28 6.74 -27.57
N VAL A 320 -4.05 7.42 -26.44
CA VAL A 320 -2.80 8.19 -26.21
C VAL A 320 -1.55 7.34 -26.43
N LEU A 321 -1.52 6.13 -25.84
CA LEU A 321 -0.36 5.24 -25.97
C LEU A 321 -0.19 4.69 -27.39
N ALA A 322 -1.29 4.46 -28.13
CA ALA A 322 -1.24 3.99 -29.51
C ALA A 322 -0.76 5.07 -30.49
N GLU A 323 -1.10 6.33 -30.24
CA GLU A 323 -0.63 7.47 -31.03
C GLU A 323 0.87 7.73 -30.85
N GLU A 324 1.43 7.50 -29.64
CA GLU A 324 2.88 7.60 -29.39
C GLU A 324 3.67 6.49 -30.10
N GLU A 325 3.12 5.28 -30.24
CA GLU A 325 3.78 4.16 -30.93
C GLU A 325 3.76 4.30 -32.48
N GLY A 326 2.90 5.17 -33.02
CA GLY A 326 2.70 5.38 -34.46
C GLY A 326 3.39 6.60 -35.07
N GLY A 327 3.98 7.49 -34.25
CA GLY A 327 4.69 8.71 -34.66
C GLY A 327 6.20 8.58 -34.65
#